data_AF-A0A538QAD6-F1
#
_entry.id   AF-A0A538QAD6-F1
#
_cell.length_a   1.000
_cell.length_b   1.000
_cell.length_c   1.000
_cell.angle_alpha   90.00
_cell.angle_beta   90.00
_cell.angle_gamma   90.00
#
_symmetry.space_group_name_H-M   'P 1'
#
loop_
_entity.id
_entity.type
_entity.pdbx_description
1 polymer ?
#
loop_
_entity_poly.entity_id
_entity_poly.type
_entity_poly.pdbx_seq_one_letter_code
_entity_poly.pdbx_strand_id
1 'polypeptide(L)'
;MRFLLAIAALAGVAGCTEPRSTACKEVCKREAECIDSTASKLPFDEKECIAACAALEHDVENSAAKVQRHIACVNQQTSCPAVLECK
;
A
#
# COMPACT_ATOMS: atom_id res chain seq x y z
N MET A 1 -17.77 -46.17 26.19
CA MET A 1 -18.44 -45.42 25.09
C MET A 1 -18.71 -44.01 25.55
N ARG A 2 -18.46 -43.02 24.68
CA ARG A 2 -18.51 -41.54 24.82
C ARG A 2 -17.11 -40.92 24.96
N PHE A 3 -16.32 -40.92 23.88
CA PHE A 3 -16.27 -39.86 22.85
C PHE A 3 -16.19 -38.48 23.51
N LEU A 4 -14.97 -37.95 23.66
CA LEU A 4 -14.36 -36.98 22.73
C LEU A 4 -15.19 -35.70 22.63
N LEU A 5 -14.64 -34.59 23.13
CA LEU A 5 -14.60 -33.30 22.42
C LEU A 5 -13.73 -32.32 23.19
N ALA A 6 -12.43 -32.44 22.94
CA ALA A 6 -11.51 -31.32 23.02
C ALA A 6 -11.97 -30.29 21.98
N ILE A 7 -12.51 -29.15 22.42
CA ILE A 7 -12.68 -27.99 21.55
C ILE A 7 -11.54 -27.06 21.90
N ALA A 8 -10.44 -27.27 21.17
CA ALA A 8 -9.40 -26.29 20.97
C ALA A 8 -10.07 -24.99 20.51
N ALA A 9 -10.09 -24.00 21.40
CA ALA A 9 -10.39 -22.64 21.01
C ALA A 9 -9.32 -22.23 20.01
N LEU A 10 -9.69 -22.28 18.73
CA LEU A 10 -8.94 -21.72 17.62
C LEU A 10 -8.59 -20.29 17.99
N ALA A 11 -7.31 -20.08 18.30
CA ALA A 11 -6.67 -18.79 18.26
C ALA A 11 -6.82 -18.26 16.83
N GLY A 12 -7.91 -17.53 16.60
CA GLY A 12 -8.06 -16.62 15.49
C GLY A 12 -7.07 -15.49 15.70
N VAL A 13 -5.79 -15.76 15.43
CA VAL A 13 -4.89 -14.73 14.93
C VAL A 13 -5.43 -14.38 13.54
N ALA A 14 -6.48 -13.57 13.53
CA ALA A 14 -6.64 -12.59 12.46
C ALA A 14 -5.39 -11.73 12.57
N GLY A 15 -4.29 -12.19 11.96
CA GLY A 15 -3.20 -11.32 11.61
C GLY A 15 -3.87 -10.16 10.91
N CYS A 16 -3.63 -8.95 11.41
CA CYS A 16 -3.94 -7.71 10.74
C CYS A 16 -3.10 -7.62 9.45
N THR A 17 -3.22 -8.60 8.56
CA THR A 17 -2.88 -8.43 7.16
C THR A 17 -4.06 -7.64 6.61
N GLU A 18 -4.01 -6.34 6.85
CA GLU A 18 -4.76 -5.35 6.07
C GLU A 18 -4.74 -5.84 4.61
N PRO A 19 -5.87 -5.88 3.91
CA PRO A 19 -5.86 -6.22 2.50
C PRO A 19 -4.97 -5.17 1.84
N ARG A 20 -3.71 -5.53 1.56
CA ARG A 20 -2.74 -4.62 0.96
C ARG A 20 -3.37 -4.16 -0.34
N SER A 21 -3.78 -2.89 -0.38
CA SER A 21 -4.40 -2.30 -1.55
C SER A 21 -3.50 -2.54 -2.75
N THR A 22 -4.03 -3.27 -3.74
CA THR A 22 -3.28 -3.59 -4.96
C THR A 22 -2.87 -2.30 -5.67
N ALA A 23 -3.72 -1.28 -5.65
CA ALA A 23 -3.41 0.01 -6.26
C ALA A 23 -2.23 0.70 -5.57
N CYS A 24 -2.21 0.73 -4.23
CA CYS A 24 -1.10 1.25 -3.46
C CYS A 24 0.20 0.46 -3.70
N LYS A 25 0.12 -0.86 -3.82
CA LYS A 25 1.28 -1.70 -4.13
C LYS A 25 1.91 -1.33 -5.47
N GLU A 26 1.11 -1.23 -6.52
CA GLU A 26 1.62 -0.91 -7.86
C GLU A 26 2.20 0.50 -7.93
N VAL A 27 1.56 1.48 -7.29
CA VAL A 27 2.04 2.87 -7.26
C VAL A 27 3.34 2.99 -6.48
N CYS A 28 3.40 2.48 -5.25
CA CYS A 28 4.61 2.56 -4.43
C CYS A 28 5.79 1.80 -5.04
N LYS A 29 5.54 0.66 -5.69
CA LYS A 29 6.58 -0.06 -6.44
C LYS A 29 7.11 0.81 -7.57
N ARG A 30 6.22 1.45 -8.33
CA ARG A 30 6.62 2.32 -9.44
C ARG A 30 7.39 3.55 -8.99
N GLU A 31 7.03 4.13 -7.85
CA GLU A 31 7.77 5.23 -7.24
C GLU A 31 9.17 4.79 -6.80
N ALA A 32 9.30 3.62 -6.17
CA ALA A 32 10.60 3.04 -5.83
C ALA A 32 11.49 2.87 -7.06
N GLU A 33 10.95 2.25 -8.12
CA GLU A 33 11.67 2.06 -9.40
C GLU A 33 12.15 3.40 -9.98
N CYS A 34 11.33 4.44 -9.87
CA CYS A 34 11.66 5.77 -10.39
C CYS A 34 12.67 6.54 -9.53
N ILE A 35 12.64 6.37 -8.21
CA ILE A 35 13.64 6.94 -7.30
C ILE A 35 15.00 6.29 -7.55
N ASP A 36 15.04 4.97 -7.68
CA ASP A 36 16.25 4.21 -8.00
C ASP A 36 16.80 4.62 -9.38
N SER A 37 15.93 4.76 -10.39
CA SER A 37 16.32 5.10 -11.76
C SER A 37 16.83 6.53 -11.92
N THR A 38 16.35 7.47 -11.09
CA THR A 38 16.74 8.88 -11.16
C THR A 38 17.98 9.21 -10.33
N ALA A 39 18.59 8.20 -9.68
CA ALA A 39 19.62 8.39 -8.66
C ALA A 39 19.22 9.43 -7.61
N SER A 40 17.92 9.50 -7.32
CA SER A 40 17.38 10.43 -6.34
C SER A 40 17.88 10.02 -4.96
N LYS A 41 18.31 10.99 -4.16
CA LYS A 41 18.75 10.76 -2.77
C LYS A 41 17.57 10.68 -1.79
N LEU A 42 16.35 10.57 -2.30
CA LEU A 42 15.15 10.46 -1.47
C LEU A 42 15.17 9.11 -0.76
N PRO A 43 15.16 9.08 0.59
CA PRO A 43 14.94 7.84 1.31
C PRO A 43 13.51 7.38 1.03
N PHE A 44 13.36 6.24 0.35
CA PHE A 44 12.07 5.66 0.03
C PHE A 44 12.03 4.21 0.50
N ASP A 45 11.03 3.89 1.32
CA ASP A 45 10.72 2.51 1.72
C ASP A 45 9.38 2.12 1.09
N GLU A 46 9.43 1.21 0.12
CA GLU A 46 8.25 0.71 -0.58
C GLU A 46 7.21 0.14 0.40
N LYS A 47 7.63 -0.55 1.46
CA LYS A 47 6.72 -1.18 2.41
C LYS A 47 6.03 -0.14 3.29
N GLU A 48 6.77 0.89 3.70
CA GLU A 48 6.21 2.02 4.44
C GLU A 48 5.23 2.80 3.57
N CYS A 49 5.57 3.04 2.29
CA CYS A 49 4.67 3.66 1.33
C CYS A 49 3.36 2.88 1.19
N ILE A 50 3.42 1.55 1.01
CA ILE A 50 2.22 0.70 0.85
C ILE A 50 1.34 0.78 2.10
N ALA A 51 1.94 0.71 3.29
CA ALA A 51 1.20 0.78 4.54
C ALA A 51 0.52 2.15 4.72
N ALA A 52 1.24 3.24 4.47
CA ALA A 52 0.70 4.59 4.56
C ALA A 52 -0.41 4.83 3.51
N CYS A 53 -0.20 4.42 2.26
CA CYS A 53 -1.18 4.56 1.20
C CYS A 53 -2.47 3.80 1.52
N ALA A 54 -2.38 2.55 1.98
CA ALA A 54 -3.55 1.75 2.34
C ALA A 54 -4.33 2.38 3.52
N ALA A 55 -3.63 2.85 4.55
CA ALA A 55 -4.26 3.52 5.68
C ALA A 55 -5.00 4.80 5.24
N LEU A 56 -4.38 5.61 4.39
CA LEU A 56 -4.96 6.85 3.87
C LEU A 56 -6.08 6.61 2.86
N GLU A 57 -6.06 5.50 2.12
CA GLU A 57 -7.11 5.12 1.17
C GLU A 57 -8.45 4.85 1.89
N HIS A 58 -8.39 4.35 3.12
CA HIS A 58 -9.57 4.07 3.93
C HIS A 58 -10.08 5.28 4.73
N ASP A 59 -9.30 6.36 4.84
CA ASP A 59 -9.69 7.62 5.48
C ASP A 59 -10.49 8.51 4.51
N VAL A 60 -11.77 8.15 4.33
CA VAL A 60 -12.69 8.78 3.37
C VAL A 60 -12.95 10.27 3.62
N GLU A 61 -12.82 10.71 4.87
CA GLU A 61 -13.13 12.09 5.25
C GLU A 61 -11.98 13.06 4.94
N ASN A 62 -10.72 12.60 4.99
CA ASN A 62 -9.57 13.51 4.89
C ASN A 62 -8.59 13.19 3.75
N SER A 63 -8.43 11.91 3.40
CA SER A 63 -7.24 11.46 2.68
C SER A 63 -7.53 10.58 1.47
N ALA A 64 -8.62 9.81 1.45
CA ALA A 64 -8.92 8.86 0.38
C ALA A 64 -8.97 9.54 -1.00
N ALA A 65 -9.59 10.72 -1.11
CA ALA A 65 -9.65 11.46 -2.36
C ALA A 65 -8.26 11.93 -2.86
N LYS A 66 -7.32 12.20 -1.94
CA LYS A 66 -5.93 12.54 -2.31
C LYS A 66 -5.21 11.30 -2.82
N VAL A 67 -5.35 10.17 -2.12
CA VAL A 67 -4.77 8.88 -2.53
C VAL A 67 -5.26 8.48 -3.93
N GLN A 68 -6.58 8.56 -4.19
CA GLN A 68 -7.12 8.23 -5.51
C GLN A 68 -6.59 9.15 -6.62
N ARG A 69 -6.43 10.46 -6.34
CA ARG A 69 -5.82 11.39 -7.30
C ARG A 69 -4.35 11.08 -7.56
N HIS A 70 -3.60 10.76 -6.51
CA HIS A 70 -2.19 10.38 -6.64
C HIS A 70 -2.03 9.12 -7.49
N ILE A 71 -2.80 8.06 -7.19
CA ILE A 71 -2.82 6.82 -7.96
C ILE A 71 -3.13 7.10 -9.44
N ALA A 72 -4.15 7.94 -9.71
CA ALA A 72 -4.50 8.31 -11.06
C ALA A 72 -3.37 9.09 -11.77
N CYS A 73 -2.73 10.03 -11.07
CA CYS A 73 -1.60 10.79 -11.61
C CYS A 73 -0.47 9.86 -12.01
N VAL A 74 -0.01 9.02 -11.08
CA VAL A 74 1.10 8.09 -11.32
C VAL A 74 0.78 7.21 -12.52
N ASN A 75 -0.38 6.56 -12.55
CA ASN A 75 -0.78 5.65 -13.63
C ASN A 75 -0.85 6.30 -15.03
N GLN A 76 -0.98 7.63 -15.12
CA GLN A 76 -1.00 8.35 -16.40
C GLN A 76 0.40 8.74 -16.90
N GLN A 77 1.40 8.79 -16.02
CA GLN A 77 2.74 9.16 -16.42
C GLN A 77 3.44 8.01 -17.13
N THR A 78 4.40 8.32 -18.01
CA THR A 78 5.25 7.33 -18.69
C THR A 78 6.72 7.48 -18.32
N SER A 79 7.13 8.66 -17.83
CA SER A 79 8.51 8.95 -17.44
C SER A 79 8.66 9.07 -15.93
N CYS A 80 9.80 8.64 -15.40
CA CYS A 80 10.07 8.70 -13.96
C CYS A 80 10.12 10.11 -13.39
N PRO A 81 10.69 11.13 -14.06
CA PRO A 81 10.60 12.50 -13.57
C PRO A 81 9.14 12.95 -13.35
N ALA A 82 8.23 12.62 -14.27
CA ALA A 82 6.83 12.99 -14.14
C ALA A 82 6.10 12.20 -13.03
N VAL A 83 6.46 10.92 -12.81
CA VAL A 83 5.94 10.14 -11.68
C VAL A 83 6.30 10.82 -10.35
N LEU A 84 7.54 11.30 -10.21
CA LEU A 84 8.01 11.95 -8.99
C LEU A 84 7.42 13.36 -8.77
N GLU A 85 6.70 13.90 -9.75
CA GLU A 85 5.96 15.17 -9.62
C GLU A 85 4.50 14.98 -9.17
N CYS A 86 3.99 13.75 -9.11
CA CYS A 86 2.65 13.47 -8.61
C CYS A 86 2.56 13.76 -7.09
N LYS A 87 1.55 14.54 -6.67
CA LYS A 87 1.30 14.98 -5.28
C LYS A 87 -0.17 14.91 -4.90
#